data_AF-A0A954TCL0-F1
#
_entry.id   AF-A0A954TCL0-F1
#
_cell.length_a   1.000
_cell.length_b   1.000
_cell.length_c   1.000
_cell.angle_alpha   90.00
_cell.angle_beta   90.00
_cell.angle_gamma   90.00
#
_symmetry.space_group_name_H-M   'P 1'
#
loop_
_entity.id
_entity.type
_entity.pdbx_description
1 polymer ?
#
loop_
_entity_poly.entity_id
_entity_poly.type
_entity_poly.pdbx_seq_one_letter_code
_entity_poly.pdbx_strand_id
1 'polypeptide(L)'
;DFTINGLFYDVADFSVIDYVGGVEDVQRGIVRTIRDPWTRFQEDPIRLLRAIKFAARLGFRIEAKTWDALCESREAITKCAPPRVFEDFARLLEEGSACRSLELLEESGLLGLMEPHLDRYLVEAGRGKMVEDHDGELLFRLLEAADEIRAEGRQLSRAVLFAAWIMPLVLEEGLLSGSNPDAIVRKAAHRVLQPIGVSRRDGERVQQILLAQRRLRPKSKKRASAPKAFHQKSYFGESVDLFELFVKASGHWTEELDYWRSFRRQPRAGRDEPSGESSPRKRKRRRVRRRRTE
;
A
#
# COMPACT_ATOMS: atom_id res chain seq x y z
N ASP A 1 -11.40 -6.11 21.19
CA ASP A 1 -11.98 -6.72 19.96
C ASP A 1 -11.70 -8.20 19.87
N PHE A 2 -10.42 -8.57 19.92
CA PHE A 2 -9.99 -9.97 19.90
C PHE A 2 -9.32 -10.35 21.21
N THR A 3 -9.40 -11.61 21.59
CA THR A 3 -8.84 -12.15 22.85
C THR A 3 -7.35 -11.87 22.97
N ILE A 4 -6.60 -12.04 21.87
CA ILE A 4 -5.16 -11.75 21.77
C ILE A 4 -4.78 -10.29 22.07
N ASN A 5 -5.72 -9.36 21.96
CA ASN A 5 -5.53 -7.93 22.29
C ASN A 5 -6.25 -7.54 23.61
N GLY A 6 -6.79 -8.52 24.34
CA GLY A 6 -7.49 -8.34 25.61
C GLY A 6 -6.64 -8.64 26.84
N LEU A 7 -5.32 -8.74 26.66
CA LEU A 7 -4.35 -9.01 27.72
C LEU A 7 -3.88 -7.70 28.36
N PHE A 8 -3.75 -7.71 29.69
CA PHE A 8 -3.20 -6.59 30.45
C PHE A 8 -1.88 -7.02 31.09
N TYR A 9 -0.94 -6.08 31.19
CA TYR A 9 0.34 -6.30 31.85
C TYR A 9 0.42 -5.45 33.12
N ASP A 10 0.68 -6.09 34.25
CA ASP A 10 0.91 -5.38 35.52
C ASP A 10 2.42 -5.18 35.72
N VAL A 11 2.84 -3.93 35.83
CA VAL A 11 4.25 -3.56 36.02
C VAL A 11 4.71 -3.69 37.48
N ALA A 12 3.78 -3.86 38.42
CA ALA A 12 4.11 -3.98 39.85
C ALA A 12 4.64 -5.37 40.19
N ASP A 13 4.05 -6.41 39.60
CA ASP A 13 4.43 -7.82 39.84
C ASP A 13 4.82 -8.57 38.56
N PHE A 14 4.91 -7.87 37.43
CA PHE A 14 5.28 -8.40 36.12
C PHE A 14 4.31 -9.49 35.61
N SER A 15 3.08 -9.54 36.12
CA SER A 15 2.06 -10.51 35.72
C SER A 15 1.31 -10.12 34.43
N VAL A 16 0.76 -11.13 33.77
CA VAL A 16 -0.18 -10.96 32.65
C VAL A 16 -1.58 -11.31 33.16
N ILE A 17 -2.50 -10.35 33.10
CA ILE A 17 -3.88 -10.51 33.50
C ILE A 17 -4.71 -10.84 32.24
N ASP A 18 -5.38 -11.99 32.27
CA ASP A 18 -6.19 -12.49 31.17
C ASP A 18 -7.63 -12.78 31.62
N TYR A 19 -8.56 -11.93 31.19
CA TYR A 19 -9.99 -12.09 31.47
C TYR A 19 -10.75 -12.82 30.35
N VAL A 20 -10.09 -13.16 29.25
CA VAL A 20 -10.75 -13.53 27.99
C VAL A 20 -10.17 -14.78 27.33
N GLY A 21 -9.19 -15.44 27.96
CA GLY A 21 -8.48 -16.58 27.39
C GLY A 21 -7.50 -16.19 26.27
N GLY A 22 -7.04 -14.93 26.27
CA GLY A 22 -6.11 -14.42 25.27
C GLY A 22 -4.75 -15.11 25.27
N VAL A 23 -4.24 -15.56 26.41
CA VAL A 23 -2.94 -16.26 26.50
C VAL A 23 -3.01 -17.60 25.77
N GLU A 24 -4.08 -18.36 25.99
CA GLU A 24 -4.29 -19.64 25.30
C GLU A 24 -4.43 -19.44 23.78
N ASP A 25 -5.20 -18.42 23.36
CA ASP A 25 -5.38 -18.11 21.94
C ASP A 25 -4.07 -17.64 21.28
N VAL A 26 -3.22 -16.88 21.98
CA VAL A 26 -1.88 -16.54 21.48
C VAL A 26 -1.01 -17.79 21.33
N GLN A 27 -1.01 -18.70 22.32
CA GLN A 27 -0.24 -19.94 22.25
C GLN A 27 -0.71 -20.86 21.12
N ARG A 28 -2.01 -20.86 20.83
CA ARG A 28 -2.62 -21.67 19.77
C ARG A 28 -2.62 -20.98 18.40
N GLY A 29 -2.22 -19.71 18.32
CA GLY A 29 -2.26 -18.92 17.11
C GLY A 29 -3.68 -18.70 16.58
N ILE A 30 -4.61 -18.29 17.45
CA ILE A 30 -6.03 -18.10 17.14
C ILE A 30 -6.43 -16.62 17.25
N VAL A 31 -7.10 -16.12 16.21
CA VAL A 31 -7.84 -14.84 16.26
C VAL A 31 -9.31 -15.15 16.59
N ARG A 32 -9.73 -14.81 17.80
CA ARG A 32 -11.10 -14.98 18.31
C ARG A 32 -11.65 -13.64 18.80
N THR A 33 -12.93 -13.35 18.56
CA THR A 33 -13.58 -12.16 19.13
C THR A 33 -13.81 -12.27 20.63
N ILE A 34 -13.70 -11.15 21.34
CA ILE A 34 -14.20 -11.08 22.72
C ILE A 34 -15.73 -11.01 22.65
N ARG A 35 -16.41 -12.04 23.18
CA ARG A 35 -17.87 -12.28 23.08
C ARG A 35 -18.32 -12.68 21.66
N ASP A 36 -19.64 -12.71 21.47
CA ASP A 36 -20.29 -13.17 20.25
C ASP A 36 -19.82 -12.38 18.99
N PRO A 37 -19.27 -13.07 17.96
CA PRO A 37 -18.65 -12.41 16.82
C PRO A 37 -19.64 -11.63 15.96
N TRP A 38 -20.84 -12.18 15.72
CA TRP A 38 -21.86 -11.52 14.89
C TRP A 38 -22.23 -10.15 15.48
N THR A 39 -22.53 -10.11 16.79
CA THR A 39 -22.84 -8.86 17.50
C THR A 39 -21.69 -7.86 17.38
N ARG A 40 -20.44 -8.32 17.57
CA ARG A 40 -19.25 -7.45 17.51
C ARG A 40 -19.02 -6.88 16.11
N PHE A 41 -19.26 -7.65 15.04
CA PHE A 41 -19.12 -7.15 13.67
C PHE A 41 -20.22 -6.16 13.30
N GLN A 42 -21.46 -6.35 13.76
CA GLN A 42 -22.53 -5.38 13.53
C GLN A 42 -22.29 -4.05 14.27
N GLU A 43 -21.74 -4.08 15.48
CA GLU A 43 -21.42 -2.87 16.26
C GLU A 43 -20.31 -2.00 15.63
N ASP A 44 -19.28 -2.63 15.06
CA ASP A 44 -18.20 -1.92 14.35
C ASP A 44 -17.64 -2.80 13.23
N PRO A 45 -18.12 -2.64 11.99
CA PRO A 45 -17.74 -3.52 10.88
C PRO A 45 -16.27 -3.44 10.50
N ILE A 46 -15.51 -2.42 10.95
CA ILE A 46 -14.06 -2.38 10.72
C ILE A 46 -13.33 -3.57 11.36
N ARG A 47 -13.96 -4.22 12.36
CA ARG A 47 -13.43 -5.43 13.00
C ARG A 47 -13.25 -6.57 12.01
N LEU A 48 -14.00 -6.61 10.90
CA LEU A 48 -13.82 -7.57 9.82
C LEU A 48 -12.41 -7.48 9.22
N LEU A 49 -11.99 -6.26 8.83
CA LEU A 49 -10.63 -6.01 8.32
C LEU A 49 -9.56 -6.25 9.37
N ARG A 50 -9.84 -5.90 10.63
CA ARG A 50 -8.87 -6.11 11.71
C ARG A 50 -8.67 -7.60 12.02
N ALA A 51 -9.69 -8.44 11.89
CA ALA A 51 -9.56 -9.90 12.03
C ALA A 51 -8.60 -10.45 10.96
N ILE A 52 -8.83 -10.08 9.69
CA ILE A 52 -7.97 -10.44 8.56
C ILE A 52 -6.53 -9.97 8.82
N LYS A 53 -6.35 -8.71 9.19
CA LYS A 53 -5.04 -8.13 9.48
C LYS A 53 -4.28 -8.90 10.55
N PHE A 54 -4.93 -9.21 11.68
CA PHE A 54 -4.28 -9.95 12.75
C PHE A 54 -3.95 -11.38 12.35
N ALA A 55 -4.84 -12.05 11.63
CA ALA A 55 -4.62 -13.40 11.13
C ALA A 55 -3.42 -13.44 10.17
N ALA A 56 -3.40 -12.54 9.18
CA ALA A 56 -2.33 -12.43 8.20
C ALA A 56 -0.98 -12.07 8.86
N ARG A 57 -0.93 -10.98 9.64
CA ARG A 57 0.32 -10.47 10.23
C ARG A 57 0.95 -11.44 11.22
N LEU A 58 0.14 -12.13 12.03
CA LEU A 58 0.65 -13.02 13.07
C LEU A 58 0.82 -14.46 12.57
N GLY A 59 0.37 -14.78 11.35
CA GLY A 59 0.28 -16.17 10.89
C GLY A 59 -0.74 -16.99 11.68
N PHE A 60 -1.74 -16.35 12.27
CA PHE A 60 -2.77 -16.97 13.11
C PHE A 60 -3.96 -17.41 12.26
N ARG A 61 -4.71 -18.40 12.74
CA ARG A 61 -5.98 -18.82 12.15
C ARG A 61 -7.14 -18.08 12.83
N ILE A 62 -8.16 -17.73 12.06
CA ILE A 62 -9.40 -17.20 12.65
C ILE A 62 -10.22 -18.38 13.18
N GLU A 63 -10.75 -18.28 14.40
CA GLU A 63 -11.63 -19.30 14.95
C GLU A 63 -12.85 -19.52 14.04
N ALA A 64 -13.26 -20.77 13.81
CA ALA A 64 -14.38 -21.13 12.92
C ALA A 64 -15.64 -20.27 13.15
N LYS A 65 -16.15 -20.16 14.39
CA LYS A 65 -17.32 -19.31 14.70
C LYS A 65 -17.08 -17.84 14.36
N THR A 66 -15.86 -17.35 14.60
CA THR A 66 -15.47 -15.96 14.27
C THR A 66 -15.39 -15.76 12.75
N TRP A 67 -14.91 -16.76 12.01
CA TRP A 67 -14.81 -16.74 10.54
C TRP A 67 -16.18 -16.77 9.87
N ASP A 68 -17.07 -17.65 10.31
CA ASP A 68 -18.44 -17.76 9.77
C ASP A 68 -19.18 -16.43 9.93
N ALA A 69 -19.14 -15.87 11.13
CA ALA A 69 -19.75 -14.58 11.41
C ALA A 69 -19.12 -13.41 10.62
N LEU A 70 -17.81 -13.48 10.34
CA LEU A 70 -17.12 -12.51 9.48
C LEU A 70 -17.67 -12.58 8.06
N CYS A 71 -17.80 -13.79 7.51
CA CYS A 71 -18.32 -14.03 6.17
C CYS A 71 -19.79 -13.61 6.05
N GLU A 72 -20.62 -13.92 7.05
CA GLU A 72 -22.03 -13.51 7.10
C GLU A 72 -22.20 -11.99 7.25
N SER A 73 -21.29 -11.33 7.98
CA SER A 73 -21.37 -9.90 8.26
C SER A 73 -20.64 -9.03 7.23
N ARG A 74 -20.03 -9.61 6.19
CA ARG A 74 -19.15 -8.89 5.25
C ARG A 74 -19.77 -7.64 4.65
N GLU A 75 -21.07 -7.66 4.33
CA GLU A 75 -21.78 -6.50 3.74
C GLU A 75 -21.80 -5.28 4.66
N ALA A 76 -21.68 -5.48 5.97
CA ALA A 76 -21.64 -4.40 6.94
C ALA A 76 -20.44 -3.46 6.74
N ILE A 77 -19.37 -3.90 6.07
CA ILE A 77 -18.20 -3.06 5.75
C ILE A 77 -18.59 -1.81 4.94
N THR A 78 -19.64 -1.90 4.13
CA THR A 78 -20.14 -0.78 3.31
C THR A 78 -20.73 0.36 4.14
N LYS A 79 -21.04 0.11 5.42
CA LYS A 79 -21.52 1.11 6.39
C LYS A 79 -20.37 1.86 7.07
N CYS A 80 -19.12 1.41 6.92
CA CYS A 80 -17.97 2.08 7.52
C CYS A 80 -17.64 3.38 6.79
N ALA A 81 -17.21 4.39 7.56
CA ALA A 81 -16.69 5.62 6.98
C ALA A 81 -15.45 5.31 6.12
N PRO A 82 -15.36 5.78 4.85
CA PRO A 82 -14.24 5.49 3.96
C PRO A 82 -12.86 5.74 4.56
N PRO A 83 -12.60 6.82 5.33
CA PRO A 83 -11.28 7.03 5.94
C PRO A 83 -10.86 5.95 6.94
N ARG A 84 -11.82 5.28 7.61
CA ARG A 84 -11.50 4.17 8.52
C ARG A 84 -11.15 2.91 7.74
N VAL A 85 -11.91 2.64 6.67
CA VAL A 85 -11.62 1.54 5.73
C VAL A 85 -10.24 1.75 5.12
N PHE A 86 -9.93 2.97 4.66
CA PHE A 86 -8.62 3.34 4.12
C PHE A 86 -7.48 2.97 5.06
N GLU A 87 -7.55 3.40 6.33
CA GLU A 87 -6.43 3.23 7.27
C GLU A 87 -6.20 1.76 7.63
N ASP A 88 -7.25 0.98 7.89
CA ASP A 88 -7.06 -0.45 8.15
C ASP A 88 -6.69 -1.22 6.87
N PHE A 89 -7.19 -0.83 5.70
CA PHE A 89 -6.80 -1.42 4.42
C PHE A 89 -5.33 -1.12 4.07
N ALA A 90 -4.87 0.12 4.24
CA ALA A 90 -3.47 0.49 4.05
C ALA A 90 -2.55 -0.34 4.96
N ARG A 91 -2.97 -0.58 6.21
CA ARG A 91 -2.20 -1.41 7.14
C ARG A 91 -2.07 -2.87 6.71
N LEU A 92 -3.07 -3.44 6.02
CA LEU A 92 -2.94 -4.78 5.42
C LEU A 92 -1.74 -4.85 4.48
N LEU A 93 -1.52 -3.78 3.71
CA LEU A 93 -0.42 -3.69 2.74
C LEU A 93 0.93 -3.34 3.38
N GLU A 94 0.93 -2.59 4.49
CA GLU A 94 2.15 -2.05 5.11
C GLU A 94 2.84 -2.99 6.11
N GLU A 95 2.09 -3.92 6.70
CA GLU A 95 2.53 -4.71 7.86
C GLU A 95 3.36 -5.97 7.48
N GLY A 96 3.70 -6.16 6.21
CA GLY A 96 4.53 -7.29 5.74
C GLY A 96 3.77 -8.63 5.68
N SER A 97 2.46 -8.56 5.44
CA SER A 97 1.58 -9.71 5.25
C SER A 97 0.48 -9.39 4.23
N ALA A 98 0.82 -8.58 3.23
CA ALA A 98 -0.09 -8.09 2.20
C ALA A 98 -0.63 -9.24 1.34
N CYS A 99 0.22 -10.20 0.97
CA CYS A 99 -0.20 -11.35 0.17
C CYS A 99 -1.22 -12.21 0.94
N ARG A 100 -0.90 -12.62 2.18
CA ARG A 100 -1.82 -13.37 3.04
C ARG A 100 -3.11 -12.59 3.35
N SER A 101 -3.02 -11.26 3.45
CA SER A 101 -4.20 -10.42 3.62
C SER A 101 -5.12 -10.46 2.41
N LEU A 102 -4.57 -10.44 1.18
CA LEU A 102 -5.34 -10.58 -0.05
C LEU A 102 -6.06 -11.93 -0.12
N GLU A 103 -5.37 -13.04 0.20
CA GLU A 103 -5.97 -14.37 0.24
C GLU A 103 -7.20 -14.41 1.17
N LEU A 104 -7.06 -13.89 2.39
CA LEU A 104 -8.17 -13.84 3.35
C LEU A 104 -9.31 -12.89 2.92
N LEU A 105 -8.99 -11.81 2.21
CA LEU A 105 -10.01 -10.92 1.63
C LEU A 105 -10.80 -11.62 0.53
N GLU A 106 -10.14 -12.43 -0.31
CA GLU A 106 -10.78 -13.24 -1.35
C GLU A 106 -11.62 -14.36 -0.73
N GLU A 107 -11.04 -15.15 0.17
CA GLU A 107 -11.71 -16.28 0.86
C GLU A 107 -12.98 -15.83 1.61
N SER A 108 -12.97 -14.64 2.23
CA SER A 108 -14.12 -14.09 2.95
C SER A 108 -15.17 -13.41 2.05
N GLY A 109 -14.83 -13.13 0.79
CA GLY A 109 -15.63 -12.32 -0.13
C GLY A 109 -15.65 -10.83 0.20
N LEU A 110 -14.79 -10.35 1.10
CA LEU A 110 -14.66 -8.91 1.38
C LEU A 110 -14.00 -8.15 0.23
N LEU A 111 -13.11 -8.81 -0.53
CA LEU A 111 -12.46 -8.22 -1.70
C LEU A 111 -13.49 -7.71 -2.71
N GLY A 112 -14.48 -8.53 -3.08
CA GLY A 112 -15.53 -8.15 -4.03
C GLY A 112 -16.41 -6.98 -3.58
N LEU A 113 -16.51 -6.72 -2.27
CA LEU A 113 -17.26 -5.57 -1.74
C LEU A 113 -16.42 -4.28 -1.73
N MET A 114 -15.13 -4.39 -1.43
CA MET A 114 -14.24 -3.24 -1.30
C MET A 114 -13.61 -2.83 -2.62
N GLU A 115 -13.22 -3.82 -3.41
CA GLU A 115 -12.45 -3.69 -4.66
C GLU A 115 -13.05 -4.55 -5.77
N PRO A 116 -14.32 -4.30 -6.18
CA PRO A 116 -15.05 -5.15 -7.14
C PRO A 116 -14.37 -5.24 -8.52
N HIS A 117 -13.58 -4.23 -8.89
CA HIS A 117 -12.82 -4.25 -10.14
C HIS A 117 -11.63 -5.21 -10.09
N LEU A 118 -10.99 -5.31 -8.92
CA LEU A 118 -9.85 -6.19 -8.73
C LEU A 118 -10.30 -7.64 -8.52
N ASP A 119 -11.38 -7.84 -7.77
CA ASP A 119 -12.04 -9.14 -7.62
C ASP A 119 -12.40 -9.76 -8.98
N ARG A 120 -13.06 -8.97 -9.85
CA ARG A 120 -13.35 -9.41 -11.22
C ARG A 120 -12.09 -9.75 -12.01
N TYR A 121 -11.06 -8.92 -11.89
CA TYR A 121 -9.80 -9.15 -12.57
C TYR A 121 -9.19 -10.49 -12.16
N LEU A 122 -9.09 -10.80 -10.86
CA LEU A 122 -8.53 -12.06 -10.37
C LEU A 122 -9.33 -13.27 -10.88
N VAL A 123 -10.67 -13.19 -10.87
CA VAL A 123 -11.54 -14.25 -11.41
C VAL A 123 -11.31 -14.49 -12.90
N GLU A 124 -11.09 -13.43 -13.69
CA GLU A 124 -10.85 -13.56 -15.12
C GLU A 124 -9.41 -13.99 -15.42
N ALA A 125 -8.43 -13.53 -14.65
CA ALA A 125 -7.02 -13.88 -14.77
C ALA A 125 -6.77 -15.36 -14.42
N GLY A 126 -7.35 -15.87 -13.34
CA GLY A 126 -7.31 -17.30 -12.99
C GLY A 126 -8.01 -18.22 -14.00
N ARG A 127 -8.75 -17.66 -14.95
CA ARG A 127 -9.33 -18.38 -16.12
C ARG A 127 -8.47 -18.25 -17.38
N GLY A 128 -7.26 -17.68 -17.27
CA GLY A 128 -6.33 -17.46 -18.39
C GLY A 128 -6.83 -16.42 -19.40
N LYS A 129 -7.73 -15.51 -19.02
CA LYS A 129 -8.31 -14.52 -19.94
C LYS A 129 -7.49 -13.23 -20.05
N MET A 130 -6.53 -13.01 -19.16
CA MET A 130 -5.71 -11.81 -19.12
C MET A 130 -4.42 -12.02 -19.91
N VAL A 131 -4.02 -11.00 -20.68
CA VAL A 131 -2.85 -11.06 -21.56
C VAL A 131 -1.55 -10.84 -20.79
N GLU A 132 -1.55 -9.97 -19.79
CA GLU A 132 -0.33 -9.70 -19.01
C GLU A 132 -0.22 -10.62 -17.77
N ASP A 133 -1.29 -11.35 -17.42
CA ASP A 133 -1.40 -12.17 -16.20
C ASP A 133 -2.14 -13.49 -16.46
N HIS A 134 -1.49 -14.38 -17.21
CA HIS A 134 -2.12 -15.62 -17.68
C HIS A 134 -2.39 -16.65 -16.58
N ASP A 135 -1.65 -16.60 -15.47
CA ASP A 135 -1.83 -17.50 -14.33
C ASP A 135 -2.73 -16.90 -13.24
N GLY A 136 -3.00 -15.59 -13.28
CA GLY A 136 -3.78 -14.88 -12.26
C GLY A 136 -3.02 -14.59 -10.98
N GLU A 137 -1.71 -14.83 -10.98
CA GLU A 137 -0.86 -14.74 -9.79
C GLU A 137 -0.03 -13.45 -9.76
N LEU A 138 -0.16 -12.55 -10.74
CA LEU A 138 0.66 -11.34 -10.78
C LEU A 138 0.47 -10.46 -9.54
N LEU A 139 -0.76 -10.25 -9.09
CA LEU A 139 -1.03 -9.45 -7.90
C LEU A 139 -0.44 -10.10 -6.64
N PHE A 140 -0.64 -11.41 -6.47
CA PHE A 140 -0.09 -12.16 -5.34
C PHE A 140 1.43 -12.07 -5.29
N ARG A 141 2.12 -12.29 -6.44
CA ARG A 141 3.58 -12.16 -6.55
C ARG A 141 4.09 -10.73 -6.29
N LEU A 142 3.34 -9.70 -6.71
CA LEU A 142 3.69 -8.31 -6.39
C LEU A 142 3.62 -8.02 -4.89
N LEU A 143 2.61 -8.55 -4.20
CA LEU A 143 2.43 -8.38 -2.76
C LEU A 143 3.42 -9.23 -1.97
N GLU A 144 3.71 -10.45 -2.40
CA GLU A 144 4.74 -11.31 -1.82
C GLU A 144 6.12 -10.63 -1.92
N ALA A 145 6.46 -10.07 -3.07
CA ALA A 145 7.69 -9.29 -3.23
C ALA A 145 7.73 -8.06 -2.29
N ALA A 146 6.59 -7.43 -1.99
CA ALA A 146 6.52 -6.33 -1.04
C ALA A 146 6.73 -6.80 0.40
N ASP A 147 6.14 -7.95 0.76
CA ASP A 147 6.32 -8.59 2.06
C ASP A 147 7.78 -9.04 2.28
N GLU A 148 8.44 -9.60 1.27
CA GLU A 148 9.88 -9.91 1.31
C GLU A 148 10.74 -8.68 1.57
N ILE A 149 10.52 -7.59 0.82
CA ILE A 149 11.27 -6.33 1.00
C ILE A 149 11.07 -5.79 2.43
N ARG A 150 9.86 -5.94 2.99
CA ARG A 150 9.57 -5.56 4.37
C ARG A 150 10.31 -6.44 5.37
N ALA A 151 10.36 -7.75 5.14
CA ALA A 151 11.11 -8.70 5.97
C ALA A 151 12.62 -8.42 5.96
N GLU A 152 13.17 -7.91 4.85
CA GLU A 152 14.54 -7.40 4.74
C GLU A 152 14.78 -6.05 5.47
N GLY A 153 13.75 -5.49 6.12
CA GLY A 153 13.83 -4.25 6.90
C GLY A 153 13.67 -2.97 6.08
N ARG A 154 13.37 -3.06 4.77
CA ARG A 154 13.08 -1.89 3.92
C ARG A 154 11.60 -1.57 3.95
N GLN A 155 11.25 -0.32 4.21
CA GLN A 155 9.86 0.14 4.18
C GLN A 155 9.53 0.80 2.84
N LEU A 156 8.55 0.25 2.14
CA LEU A 156 7.95 0.86 0.96
C LEU A 156 6.95 1.96 1.37
N SER A 157 6.78 2.97 0.54
CA SER A 157 5.77 3.99 0.80
C SER A 157 4.36 3.45 0.52
N ARG A 158 3.34 4.02 1.18
CA ARG A 158 1.92 3.74 0.84
C ARG A 158 1.66 3.87 -0.65
N ALA A 159 2.19 4.90 -1.29
CA ALA A 159 1.96 5.14 -2.70
C ALA A 159 2.55 4.03 -3.60
N VAL A 160 3.67 3.41 -3.21
CA VAL A 160 4.21 2.24 -3.92
C VAL A 160 3.28 1.03 -3.73
N LEU A 161 2.83 0.76 -2.51
CA LEU A 161 1.95 -0.37 -2.21
C LEU A 161 0.60 -0.27 -2.94
N PHE A 162 -0.02 0.92 -2.93
CA PHE A 162 -1.24 1.17 -3.70
C PHE A 162 -1.00 1.14 -5.21
N ALA A 163 0.18 1.54 -5.69
CA ALA A 163 0.51 1.39 -7.10
C ALA A 163 0.67 -0.10 -7.47
N ALA A 164 1.29 -0.92 -6.62
CA ALA A 164 1.37 -2.37 -6.80
C ALA A 164 -0.02 -3.02 -6.83
N TRP A 165 -0.92 -2.61 -5.91
CA TRP A 165 -2.30 -3.07 -5.84
C TRP A 165 -3.11 -2.83 -7.14
N ILE A 166 -2.87 -1.70 -7.81
CA ILE A 166 -3.57 -1.32 -9.06
C ILE A 166 -2.85 -1.83 -10.31
N MET A 167 -1.56 -2.15 -10.20
CA MET A 167 -0.69 -2.45 -11.33
C MET A 167 -1.28 -3.47 -12.31
N PRO A 168 -1.88 -4.60 -11.88
CA PRO A 168 -2.43 -5.59 -12.80
C PRO A 168 -3.51 -5.00 -13.73
N LEU A 169 -4.43 -4.19 -13.18
CA LEU A 169 -5.52 -3.56 -13.93
C LEU A 169 -5.00 -2.61 -15.02
N VAL A 170 -3.96 -1.83 -14.73
CA VAL A 170 -3.42 -0.89 -15.71
C VAL A 170 -2.54 -1.57 -16.75
N LEU A 171 -1.85 -2.66 -16.38
CA LEU A 171 -1.08 -3.46 -17.33
C LEU A 171 -2.00 -4.09 -18.38
N GLU A 172 -3.10 -4.70 -17.92
CA GLU A 172 -4.09 -5.32 -18.81
C GLU A 172 -4.77 -4.30 -19.74
N GLU A 173 -5.05 -3.08 -19.25
CA GLU A 173 -5.56 -2.00 -20.11
C GLU A 173 -4.48 -1.42 -21.05
N GLY A 174 -3.26 -1.96 -21.05
CA GLY A 174 -2.20 -1.60 -21.98
C GLY A 174 -1.33 -0.43 -21.51
N LEU A 175 -1.04 -0.29 -20.22
CA LEU A 175 -0.16 0.77 -19.71
C LEU A 175 1.19 0.82 -20.46
N LEU A 176 1.79 -0.34 -20.73
CA LEU A 176 3.14 -0.42 -21.31
C LEU A 176 3.17 -0.32 -22.85
N SER A 177 2.06 -0.64 -23.52
CA SER A 177 1.98 -0.78 -24.99
C SER A 177 1.00 0.21 -25.64
N GLY A 178 0.02 0.70 -24.89
CA GLY A 178 -1.09 1.52 -25.36
C GLY A 178 -0.74 2.98 -25.67
N SER A 179 -1.65 3.62 -26.42
CA SER A 179 -1.51 4.99 -26.92
C SER A 179 -1.86 6.09 -25.92
N ASN A 180 -2.71 5.80 -24.92
CA ASN A 180 -3.18 6.80 -23.94
C ASN A 180 -3.01 6.33 -22.48
N PRO A 181 -1.76 6.25 -21.96
CA PRO A 181 -1.48 5.76 -20.61
C PRO A 181 -2.06 6.63 -19.50
N ASP A 182 -2.10 7.95 -19.69
CA ASP A 182 -2.67 8.87 -18.69
C ASP A 182 -4.15 8.58 -18.43
N ALA A 183 -4.92 8.31 -19.50
CA ALA A 183 -6.33 7.94 -19.35
C ALA A 183 -6.51 6.59 -18.64
N ILE A 184 -5.69 5.59 -18.97
CA ILE A 184 -5.70 4.25 -18.34
C ILE A 184 -5.46 4.38 -16.83
N VAL A 185 -4.36 5.02 -16.44
CA VAL A 185 -3.94 5.16 -15.05
C VAL A 185 -4.94 6.00 -14.25
N ARG A 186 -5.45 7.09 -14.82
CA ARG A 186 -6.46 7.93 -14.16
C ARG A 186 -7.76 7.18 -13.92
N LYS A 187 -8.22 6.42 -14.91
CA LYS A 187 -9.44 5.61 -14.85
C LYS A 187 -9.32 4.51 -13.79
N ALA A 188 -8.21 3.79 -13.75
CA ALA A 188 -7.95 2.77 -12.74
C ALA A 188 -7.85 3.36 -11.33
N ALA A 189 -7.08 4.45 -11.16
CA ALA A 189 -6.96 5.13 -9.87
C ALA A 189 -8.30 5.64 -9.35
N HIS A 190 -9.15 6.21 -10.22
CA HIS A 190 -10.48 6.66 -9.81
C HIS A 190 -11.37 5.50 -9.34
N ARG A 191 -11.30 4.34 -10.03
CA ARG A 191 -12.11 3.15 -9.71
C ARG A 191 -11.71 2.45 -8.42
N VAL A 192 -10.41 2.38 -8.13
CA VAL A 192 -9.86 1.61 -7.00
C VAL A 192 -9.65 2.51 -5.79
N LEU A 193 -8.99 3.66 -5.95
CA LEU A 193 -8.53 4.47 -4.82
C LEU A 193 -9.62 5.37 -4.23
N GLN A 194 -10.54 5.86 -5.05
CA GLN A 194 -11.57 6.78 -4.56
C GLN A 194 -12.57 6.10 -3.62
N PRO A 195 -13.13 4.89 -3.93
CA PRO A 195 -14.09 4.24 -3.03
C PRO A 195 -13.54 3.95 -1.64
N ILE A 196 -12.26 3.56 -1.55
CA ILE A 196 -11.60 3.29 -0.28
C ILE A 196 -11.17 4.55 0.47
N GLY A 197 -11.36 5.76 -0.09
CA GLY A 197 -11.13 7.02 0.62
C GLY A 197 -9.72 7.62 0.51
N VAL A 198 -8.92 7.22 -0.49
CA VAL A 198 -7.57 7.78 -0.70
C VAL A 198 -7.64 9.26 -1.05
N SER A 199 -6.75 10.08 -0.48
CA SER A 199 -6.70 11.50 -0.77
C SER A 199 -6.31 11.78 -2.22
N ARG A 200 -6.76 12.91 -2.79
CA ARG A 200 -6.40 13.30 -4.16
C ARG A 200 -4.88 13.39 -4.36
N ARG A 201 -4.16 13.92 -3.36
CA ARG A 201 -2.70 14.08 -3.40
C ARG A 201 -2.02 12.71 -3.49
N ASP A 202 -2.46 11.75 -2.68
CA ASP A 202 -1.88 10.40 -2.68
C ASP A 202 -2.24 9.66 -3.97
N GLY A 203 -3.48 9.82 -4.46
CA GLY A 203 -3.89 9.31 -5.76
C GLY A 203 -3.06 9.86 -6.92
N GLU A 204 -2.73 11.16 -6.92
CA GLU A 204 -1.84 11.76 -7.91
C GLU A 204 -0.42 11.17 -7.83
N ARG A 205 0.07 10.87 -6.62
CA ARG A 205 1.37 10.22 -6.42
C ARG A 205 1.40 8.80 -6.99
N VAL A 206 0.37 8.00 -6.71
CA VAL A 206 0.19 6.64 -7.26
C VAL A 206 0.19 6.70 -8.79
N GLN A 207 -0.56 7.64 -9.39
CA GLN A 207 -0.62 7.79 -10.85
C GLN A 207 0.75 8.14 -11.45
N GLN A 208 1.54 9.02 -10.81
CA GLN A 208 2.90 9.34 -11.25
C GLN A 208 3.82 8.12 -11.22
N ILE A 209 3.73 7.30 -10.17
CA ILE A 209 4.51 6.07 -9.99
C ILE A 209 4.17 5.04 -11.08
N LEU A 210 2.88 4.86 -11.39
CA LEU A 210 2.42 3.95 -12.44
C LEU A 210 2.86 4.41 -13.84
N LEU A 211 2.67 5.69 -14.17
CA LEU A 211 3.07 6.24 -15.47
C LEU A 211 4.58 6.16 -15.71
N ALA A 212 5.38 6.22 -14.64
CA ALA A 212 6.82 6.10 -14.71
C ALA A 212 7.28 4.71 -15.18
N GLN A 213 6.50 3.65 -15.01
CA GLN A 213 6.86 2.28 -15.40
C GLN A 213 7.15 2.16 -16.91
N ARG A 214 6.44 2.92 -17.74
CA ARG A 214 6.72 3.01 -19.19
C ARG A 214 8.12 3.50 -19.52
N ARG A 215 8.70 4.33 -18.66
CA ARG A 215 10.04 4.91 -18.85
C ARG A 215 11.13 3.97 -18.37
N LEU A 216 10.81 3.13 -17.38
CA LEU A 216 11.75 2.20 -16.77
C LEU A 216 11.98 0.95 -17.62
N ARG A 217 11.00 0.59 -18.47
CA ARG A 217 11.09 -0.53 -19.43
C ARG A 217 12.28 -0.42 -20.39
N PRO A 218 12.91 -1.55 -20.77
CA PRO A 218 13.90 -1.56 -21.85
C PRO A 218 13.36 -1.01 -23.18
N LYS A 219 14.13 -0.15 -23.84
CA LYS A 219 13.85 0.29 -25.21
C LYS A 219 14.62 -0.56 -26.22
N SER A 220 13.91 -1.06 -27.23
CA SER A 220 14.52 -1.75 -28.37
C SER A 220 15.52 -0.83 -29.10
N LYS A 221 16.80 -1.22 -29.07
CA LYS A 221 17.91 -0.87 -29.99
C LYS A 221 18.37 0.59 -30.17
N LYS A 222 17.80 1.60 -29.51
CA LYS A 222 18.48 2.90 -29.34
C LYS A 222 18.35 3.32 -27.89
N ARG A 223 19.46 3.30 -27.15
CA ARG A 223 19.61 3.92 -25.83
C ARG A 223 19.43 5.44 -25.97
N ALA A 224 18.21 5.88 -26.25
CA ALA A 224 17.78 7.23 -25.97
C ALA A 224 17.87 7.34 -24.46
N SER A 225 18.95 7.98 -23.98
CA SER A 225 19.16 8.22 -22.55
C SER A 225 17.83 8.60 -21.95
N ALA A 226 17.41 7.92 -20.89
CA ALA A 226 16.40 8.44 -20.00
C ALA A 226 16.61 9.95 -19.87
N PRO A 227 15.60 10.81 -20.11
CA PRO A 227 15.81 12.25 -20.06
C PRO A 227 16.56 12.56 -18.77
N LYS A 228 17.71 13.25 -18.86
CA LYS A 228 18.61 13.51 -17.71
C LYS A 228 17.90 14.12 -16.49
N ALA A 229 16.64 14.53 -16.61
CA ALA A 229 15.79 15.06 -15.55
C ALA A 229 14.83 14.05 -14.89
N PHE A 230 14.71 12.79 -15.33
CA PHE A 230 13.74 11.85 -14.74
C PHE A 230 14.15 11.41 -13.33
N HIS A 231 15.43 11.06 -13.11
CA HIS A 231 15.92 10.70 -11.78
C HIS A 231 15.87 11.85 -10.75
N GLN A 232 15.64 13.08 -11.22
CA GLN A 232 15.48 14.26 -10.37
C GLN A 232 14.02 14.48 -9.93
N LYS A 233 13.07 13.71 -10.47
CA LYS A 233 11.66 13.81 -10.08
C LYS A 233 11.47 13.25 -8.67
N SER A 234 10.60 13.89 -7.89
CA SER A 234 10.37 13.48 -6.50
C SER A 234 9.84 12.05 -6.39
N TYR A 235 9.11 11.53 -7.37
CA TYR A 235 8.57 10.17 -7.41
C TYR A 235 9.55 9.12 -7.96
N PHE A 236 10.76 9.50 -8.38
CA PHE A 236 11.69 8.57 -9.02
C PHE A 236 12.04 7.37 -8.13
N GLY A 237 12.34 7.61 -6.84
CA GLY A 237 12.65 6.53 -5.90
C GLY A 237 11.53 5.50 -5.85
N GLU A 238 10.32 5.95 -5.55
CA GLU A 238 9.12 5.11 -5.49
C GLU A 238 8.78 4.43 -6.82
N SER A 239 9.02 5.09 -7.95
CA SER A 239 8.87 4.46 -9.27
C SER A 239 9.82 3.29 -9.49
N VAL A 240 11.07 3.41 -9.01
CA VAL A 240 12.03 2.31 -9.05
C VAL A 240 11.68 1.23 -8.03
N ASP A 241 11.06 1.57 -6.89
CA ASP A 241 10.59 0.57 -5.91
C ASP A 241 9.44 -0.27 -6.49
N LEU A 242 8.46 0.36 -7.17
CA LEU A 242 7.42 -0.40 -7.87
C LEU A 242 8.02 -1.27 -8.99
N PHE A 243 9.00 -0.74 -9.73
CA PHE A 243 9.67 -1.52 -10.77
C PHE A 243 10.41 -2.72 -10.19
N GLU A 244 11.05 -2.57 -9.03
CA GLU A 244 11.67 -3.67 -8.29
C GLU A 244 10.66 -4.76 -7.92
N LEU A 245 9.47 -4.39 -7.42
CA LEU A 245 8.39 -5.35 -7.16
C LEU A 245 8.00 -6.11 -8.43
N PHE A 246 7.81 -5.39 -9.54
CA PHE A 246 7.44 -5.98 -10.81
C PHE A 246 8.52 -6.92 -11.37
N VAL A 247 9.81 -6.57 -11.24
CA VAL A 247 10.93 -7.42 -11.65
C VAL A 247 11.00 -8.68 -10.79
N LYS A 248 10.82 -8.58 -9.47
CA LYS A 248 10.73 -9.74 -8.58
C LYS A 248 9.56 -10.65 -8.95
N ALA A 249 8.38 -10.07 -9.21
CA ALA A 249 7.17 -10.83 -9.55
C ALA A 249 7.26 -11.50 -10.93
N SER A 250 7.81 -10.83 -11.94
CA SER A 250 7.86 -11.32 -13.33
C SER A 250 9.12 -12.12 -13.67
N GLY A 251 10.22 -11.95 -12.93
CA GLY A 251 11.52 -12.55 -13.25
C GLY A 251 12.23 -11.94 -14.46
N HIS A 252 11.75 -10.80 -14.97
CA HIS A 252 12.30 -10.14 -16.16
C HIS A 252 12.88 -8.75 -15.85
N TRP A 253 13.76 -8.23 -16.71
CA TRP A 253 14.32 -6.86 -16.65
C TRP A 253 15.22 -6.54 -15.46
N THR A 254 15.93 -7.55 -14.93
CA THR A 254 16.91 -7.39 -13.85
C THR A 254 18.04 -6.41 -14.20
N GLU A 255 18.55 -6.47 -15.43
CA GLU A 255 19.61 -5.54 -15.88
C GLU A 255 19.13 -4.08 -15.91
N GLU A 256 17.89 -3.83 -16.34
CA GLU A 256 17.30 -2.50 -16.33
C GLU A 256 17.07 -2.00 -14.91
N LEU A 257 16.64 -2.87 -13.99
CA LEU A 257 16.50 -2.51 -12.58
C LEU A 257 17.83 -2.04 -11.99
N ASP A 258 18.92 -2.76 -12.24
CA ASP A 258 20.25 -2.38 -11.77
C ASP A 258 20.73 -1.06 -12.39
N TYR A 259 20.48 -0.86 -13.69
CA TYR A 259 20.73 0.43 -14.35
C TYR A 259 20.02 1.57 -13.63
N TRP A 260 18.72 1.43 -13.32
CA TRP A 260 17.95 2.49 -12.66
C TRP A 260 18.34 2.70 -11.19
N ARG A 261 18.65 1.62 -10.47
CA ARG A 261 19.18 1.69 -9.10
C ARG A 261 20.50 2.45 -9.03
N SER A 262 21.34 2.41 -10.07
CA SER A 262 22.59 3.18 -10.10
C SER A 262 22.37 4.69 -9.92
N PHE A 263 21.23 5.22 -10.37
CA PHE A 263 20.86 6.63 -10.21
C PHE A 263 20.28 6.97 -8.83
N ARG A 264 20.05 5.98 -7.96
CA ARG A 264 19.66 6.22 -6.55
C ARG A 264 20.82 6.81 -5.72
N ARG A 265 22.06 6.80 -6.24
CA ARG A 265 23.23 7.38 -5.57
C ARG A 265 23.49 8.82 -5.98
N GLN A 266 23.00 9.74 -5.15
CA GLN A 266 23.86 10.59 -4.31
C GLN A 266 23.02 11.10 -3.12
N PRO A 267 23.38 10.75 -1.87
CA PRO A 267 22.94 11.55 -0.73
C PRO A 267 23.41 12.98 -0.96
N ARG A 268 22.54 13.98 -0.81
CA ARG A 268 23.02 15.34 -0.55
C ARG A 268 23.66 15.31 0.83
N ALA A 269 24.98 15.08 0.88
CA ALA A 269 25.78 15.51 2.01
C ALA A 269 25.55 17.02 2.19
N GLY A 270 25.13 17.44 3.38
CA GLY A 270 25.11 18.83 3.79
C GLY A 270 24.08 19.72 3.07
N ARG A 271 22.83 19.67 3.55
CA ARG A 271 22.19 20.94 3.90
C ARG A 271 21.91 20.86 5.39
N ASP A 272 22.90 21.30 6.15
CA ASP A 272 22.67 21.74 7.51
C ASP A 272 21.40 22.59 7.52
N GLU A 273 20.42 22.16 8.30
CA GLU A 273 19.48 23.09 8.87
C GLU A 273 20.32 24.20 9.53
N PRO A 274 20.08 25.50 9.24
CA PRO A 274 20.67 26.52 10.06
C PRO A 274 20.01 26.40 11.43
N SER A 275 20.74 25.73 12.34
CA SER A 275 20.52 25.79 13.77
C SER A 275 20.39 27.26 14.16
N GLY A 276 19.32 27.55 14.89
CA GLY A 276 19.03 28.88 15.38
C GLY A 276 20.09 29.31 16.38
N GLU A 277 21.06 30.09 15.94
CA GLU A 277 21.81 31.00 16.80
C GLU A 277 21.58 32.44 16.35
N SER A 278 20.85 33.16 17.20
CA SER A 278 20.59 34.58 17.11
C SER A 278 21.86 35.39 17.38
N SER A 279 22.27 36.25 16.44
CA SER A 279 23.09 37.44 16.71
C SER A 279 23.00 38.46 15.55
N PRO A 280 23.26 39.76 15.80
CA PRO A 280 22.27 40.82 15.57
C PRO A 280 22.26 41.44 14.16
N ARG A 281 21.06 41.77 13.69
CA ARG A 281 20.80 42.43 12.40
C ARG A 281 21.40 43.84 12.34
N LYS A 282 22.40 44.04 11.46
CA LYS A 282 22.84 45.37 10.99
C LYS A 282 21.70 46.06 10.22
N ARG A 283 21.21 47.19 10.74
CA ARG A 283 20.23 48.09 10.10
C ARG A 283 20.76 48.58 8.74
N LYS A 284 20.10 48.19 7.64
CA LYS A 284 20.23 48.85 6.32
C LYS A 284 19.35 50.09 6.28
N ARG A 285 19.98 51.26 6.09
CA ARG A 285 19.34 52.57 5.88
C ARG A 285 18.35 52.51 4.70
N ARG A 286 17.09 52.86 4.95
CA ARG A 286 16.06 53.10 3.93
C ARG A 286 16.40 54.37 3.14
N ARG A 287 16.59 54.26 1.83
CA ARG A 287 16.59 55.40 0.89
C ARG A 287 15.16 55.93 0.77
N VAL A 288 14.95 57.17 1.22
CA VAL A 288 13.70 57.92 1.04
C VAL A 288 13.59 58.35 -0.43
N ARG A 289 12.54 57.90 -1.13
CA ARG A 289 12.13 58.44 -2.42
C ARG A 289 11.41 59.77 -2.17
N ARG A 290 11.99 60.89 -2.62
CA ARG A 290 11.31 62.20 -2.72
C ARG A 290 10.20 62.09 -3.78
N ARG A 291 8.95 62.29 -3.37
CA ARG A 291 7.85 62.69 -4.28
C ARG A 291 8.04 64.17 -4.59
N ARG A 292 8.09 64.52 -5.88
CA ARG A 292 7.89 65.87 -6.41
C ARG A 292 6.43 65.96 -6.85
N THR A 293 5.69 66.91 -6.32
CA THR A 293 4.47 67.46 -6.91
C THR A 293 4.52 68.97 -6.67
N GLU A 294 4.32 69.69 -7.77
CA GLU A 294 4.24 71.15 -7.97
C GLU A 294 5.58 71.91 -7.97
#